data_AF-A0A952TLA5-F1
#
_entry.id   AF-A0A952TLA5-F1
#
_cell.length_a   1.000
_cell.length_b   1.000
_cell.length_c   1.000
_cell.angle_alpha   90.00
_cell.angle_beta   90.00
_cell.angle_gamma   90.00
#
_symmetry.space_group_name_H-M   'P 1'
#
loop_
_entity.id
_entity.type
_entity.pdbx_description
1 polymer ?
#
loop_
_entity_poly.entity_id
_entity_poly.type
_entity_poly.pdbx_seq_one_letter_code
_entity_poly.pdbx_strand_id
1 'polypeptide(L)'
;MIPPQVFDSIAYVSVLEENYYKPIGTCFFIHGEEEQGAVYVVTCRHVIREALINDVPLYIRMNRSDTKGVYNVPIQSDWEWQYPDSEDEGLVDLAILKIEGSSFTDSQYEAETKATTFAPGWVLGEVHFEFANWRPLDVGDEVVYVGMFENFTGSHRNYPVARFGKIALRPSEKMPGVERWLGDSEYYLVECQAYPGVSGSPVFVKRKFPDKERLFLVGVMVGFFKEDQVLDRKFTHYGLSLMIPGRKLAEAVLGRTHVEVEQNKSSELASQMRNFSERVERETGEVLTPDLFWPRFKGFSSLMKKEQEDSPRRNDNSIS
;
A
#
# COMPACT_ATOMS: atom_id res chain seq x y z
N MET A 1 4.26 14.47 -10.12
CA MET A 1 2.86 14.75 -9.76
C MET A 1 2.27 13.49 -9.16
N ILE A 2 1.57 13.61 -8.04
CA ILE A 2 0.76 12.53 -7.46
C ILE A 2 -0.63 12.62 -8.09
N PRO A 3 -1.21 11.54 -8.65
CA PRO A 3 -2.53 11.57 -9.25
C PRO A 3 -3.61 11.99 -8.22
N PRO A 4 -4.60 12.82 -8.58
CA PRO A 4 -5.69 13.21 -7.69
C PRO A 4 -6.42 12.02 -7.05
N GLN A 5 -6.54 10.91 -7.79
CA GLN A 5 -7.17 9.66 -7.33
C GLN A 5 -6.53 9.12 -6.05
N VAL A 6 -5.23 9.37 -5.84
CA VAL A 6 -4.55 8.97 -4.59
C VAL A 6 -5.09 9.73 -3.39
N PHE A 7 -5.43 11.01 -3.54
CA PHE A 7 -6.01 11.81 -2.47
C PHE A 7 -7.48 11.48 -2.27
N ASP A 8 -8.20 11.25 -3.37
CA ASP A 8 -9.62 10.90 -3.34
C ASP A 8 -9.87 9.52 -2.72
N SER A 9 -8.87 8.62 -2.75
CA SER A 9 -8.93 7.32 -2.08
C SER A 9 -8.63 7.34 -0.59
N ILE A 10 -8.23 8.48 -0.01
CA ILE A 10 -7.93 8.56 1.42
C ILE A 10 -9.18 8.93 2.22
N ALA A 11 -9.46 8.12 3.23
CA ALA A 11 -10.46 8.37 4.26
C ALA A 11 -9.83 8.32 5.64
N TYR A 12 -10.60 8.67 6.66
CA TYR A 12 -10.16 8.60 8.05
C TYR A 12 -11.03 7.63 8.84
N VAL A 13 -10.39 6.79 9.65
CA VAL A 13 -11.09 6.05 10.69
C VAL A 13 -11.46 7.03 11.80
N SER A 14 -12.70 7.01 12.26
CA SER A 14 -13.22 7.94 13.26
C SER A 14 -14.04 7.21 14.33
N VAL A 15 -14.09 7.80 15.53
CA VAL A 15 -15.02 7.43 16.61
C VAL A 15 -15.95 8.61 16.90
N LEU A 16 -17.15 8.34 17.42
CA LEU A 16 -18.08 9.38 17.84
C LEU A 16 -17.79 9.77 19.30
N GLU A 17 -17.30 11.00 19.51
CA GLU A 17 -17.08 11.57 20.84
C GLU A 17 -18.01 12.77 21.06
N GLU A 18 -18.87 12.69 22.07
CA GLU A 18 -19.81 13.72 22.58
C GLU A 18 -20.83 14.31 21.59
N ASN A 19 -20.51 14.45 20.30
CA ASN A 19 -21.34 14.82 19.13
C ASN A 19 -20.46 15.09 17.87
N TYR A 20 -19.17 14.73 17.90
CA TYR A 20 -18.23 14.96 16.80
C TYR A 20 -17.56 13.65 16.39
N TYR A 21 -17.49 13.40 15.08
CA TYR A 21 -16.72 12.30 14.52
C TYR A 21 -15.24 12.66 14.57
N LYS A 22 -14.55 12.16 15.59
CA LYS A 22 -13.12 12.39 15.80
C LYS A 22 -12.31 11.41 14.96
N PRO A 23 -11.53 11.89 13.97
CA PRO A 23 -10.61 11.05 13.24
C PRO A 23 -9.48 10.56 14.15
N ILE A 24 -9.18 9.26 14.10
CA ILE A 24 -8.16 8.60 14.93
C ILE A 24 -7.05 7.94 14.10
N GLY A 25 -7.21 7.85 12.78
CA GLY A 25 -6.19 7.34 11.88
C GLY A 25 -6.58 7.43 10.42
N THR A 26 -5.67 7.03 9.54
CA THR A 26 -5.88 7.03 8.09
C THR A 26 -6.39 5.67 7.63
N CYS A 27 -7.28 5.65 6.65
CA CYS A 27 -7.55 4.45 5.86
C CYS A 27 -7.61 4.80 4.37
N PHE A 28 -7.55 3.79 3.51
CA PHE A 28 -7.69 3.98 2.07
C PHE A 28 -8.41 2.80 1.43
N PHE A 29 -8.92 3.03 0.21
CA PHE A 29 -9.67 2.03 -0.54
C PHE A 29 -8.88 1.49 -1.73
N ILE A 30 -8.90 0.18 -1.92
CA ILE A 30 -8.34 -0.53 -3.08
C ILE A 30 -9.37 -1.51 -3.66
N HIS A 31 -9.30 -1.74 -4.97
CA HIS A 31 -10.09 -2.79 -5.61
C HIS A 31 -9.45 -4.16 -5.41
N GLY A 32 -10.28 -5.19 -5.23
CA GLY A 32 -9.86 -6.58 -5.41
C GLY A 32 -9.81 -6.96 -6.89
N GLU A 33 -8.92 -7.88 -7.25
CA GLU A 33 -8.87 -8.46 -8.61
C GLU A 33 -9.92 -9.57 -8.81
N GLU A 34 -10.29 -10.31 -7.76
CA GLU A 34 -11.03 -11.58 -7.91
C GLU A 34 -12.54 -11.43 -8.10
N GLU A 35 -13.16 -10.33 -7.67
CA GLU A 35 -14.61 -10.13 -7.78
C GLU A 35 -14.93 -8.71 -8.28
N GLN A 36 -15.69 -8.64 -9.37
CA GLN A 36 -16.17 -7.40 -9.97
C GLN A 36 -16.88 -6.54 -8.92
N GLY A 37 -16.17 -5.59 -8.32
CA GLY A 37 -16.72 -4.59 -7.41
C GLY A 37 -16.41 -4.77 -5.92
N ALA A 38 -15.59 -5.74 -5.50
CA ALA A 38 -15.12 -5.78 -4.11
C ALA A 38 -14.19 -4.60 -3.82
N VAL A 39 -14.47 -3.86 -2.74
CA VAL A 39 -13.65 -2.75 -2.25
C VAL A 39 -13.08 -3.12 -0.90
N TYR A 40 -11.77 -3.00 -0.75
CA TYR A 40 -11.08 -3.23 0.51
C TYR A 40 -10.78 -1.90 1.18
N VAL A 41 -11.15 -1.78 2.46
CA VAL A 41 -10.69 -0.70 3.33
C VAL A 41 -9.46 -1.17 4.07
N VAL A 42 -8.38 -0.41 3.99
CA VAL A 42 -7.10 -0.77 4.59
C VAL A 42 -6.71 0.28 5.63
N THR A 43 -6.31 -0.17 6.82
CA THR A 43 -5.78 0.67 7.91
C THR A 43 -4.79 -0.13 8.77
N CYS A 44 -4.14 0.51 9.74
CA CYS A 44 -3.36 -0.21 10.76
C CYS A 44 -4.27 -0.85 11.80
N ARG A 45 -3.90 -2.03 12.30
CA ARG A 45 -4.69 -2.76 13.31
C ARG A 45 -4.78 -1.99 14.62
N HIS A 46 -3.70 -1.34 15.05
CA HIS A 46 -3.70 -0.55 16.28
C HIS A 46 -4.67 0.65 16.22
N VAL A 47 -4.97 1.19 15.03
CA VAL A 47 -5.90 2.33 14.86
C VAL A 47 -7.31 1.95 15.30
N ILE A 48 -7.75 0.74 14.99
CA ILE A 48 -9.13 0.28 15.27
C ILE A 48 -9.23 -0.50 16.59
N ARG A 49 -8.12 -1.09 17.05
CA ARG A 49 -8.13 -2.09 18.12
C ARG A 49 -8.72 -1.57 19.43
N GLU A 50 -8.34 -0.38 19.86
CA GLU A 50 -8.84 0.17 21.14
C GLU A 50 -10.36 0.40 21.09
N ALA A 51 -10.87 0.92 19.99
CA ALA A 51 -12.31 1.10 19.80
C ALA A 51 -13.04 -0.26 19.83
N LEU A 52 -12.53 -1.26 19.11
CA LEU A 52 -13.13 -2.60 19.07
C LEU A 52 -13.14 -3.30 20.44
N ILE A 53 -12.08 -3.18 21.24
CA ILE A 53 -12.01 -3.80 22.58
C ILE A 53 -12.99 -3.17 23.55
N ASN A 54 -13.28 -1.88 23.38
CA ASN A 54 -14.17 -1.13 24.27
C ASN A 54 -15.60 -1.01 23.70
N ASP A 55 -15.94 -1.80 22.67
CA ASP A 55 -17.24 -1.76 21.98
C ASP A 55 -17.64 -0.34 21.50
N VAL A 56 -16.65 0.48 21.12
CA VAL A 56 -16.85 1.82 20.58
C VAL A 56 -17.10 1.71 19.07
N PRO A 57 -18.26 2.19 18.56
CA PRO A 57 -18.55 2.15 17.13
C PRO A 57 -17.53 2.96 16.31
N LEU A 58 -17.07 2.33 15.23
CA LEU A 58 -16.15 2.93 14.26
C LEU A 58 -16.90 3.49 13.06
N TYR A 59 -16.36 4.57 12.50
CA TYR A 59 -16.87 5.23 11.31
C TYR A 59 -15.75 5.45 10.30
N ILE A 60 -16.07 5.41 9.02
CA ILE A 60 -15.19 5.80 7.93
C ILE A 60 -15.62 7.18 7.43
N ARG A 61 -14.77 8.17 7.67
CA ARG A 61 -14.96 9.54 7.23
C ARG A 61 -14.36 9.74 5.85
N MET A 62 -15.18 9.99 4.84
CA MET A 62 -14.76 10.11 3.44
C MET A 62 -15.28 11.39 2.78
N ASN A 63 -14.53 11.89 1.78
CA ASN A 63 -14.95 13.06 1.01
C ASN A 63 -16.13 12.74 0.10
N ARG A 64 -17.15 13.61 0.10
CA ARG A 64 -18.25 13.51 -0.85
C ARG A 64 -17.77 13.84 -2.27
N SER A 65 -18.33 13.14 -3.26
CA SER A 65 -18.03 13.33 -4.69
C SER A 65 -18.91 14.42 -5.31
N ASP A 66 -20.09 14.66 -4.73
CA ASP A 66 -21.13 15.57 -5.22
C ASP A 66 -21.03 16.99 -4.63
N THR A 67 -20.40 17.15 -3.47
CA THR A 67 -20.43 18.37 -2.65
C THR A 67 -19.09 18.61 -1.95
N LYS A 68 -18.94 19.75 -1.27
CA LYS A 68 -17.78 20.06 -0.42
C LYS A 68 -17.89 19.46 1.00
N GLY A 69 -18.62 18.34 1.16
CA GLY A 69 -18.92 17.70 2.44
C GLY A 69 -18.12 16.42 2.71
N VAL A 70 -18.38 15.81 3.87
CA VAL A 70 -17.91 14.45 4.22
C VAL A 70 -19.10 13.54 4.50
N TYR A 71 -18.94 12.24 4.21
CA TYR A 71 -19.76 11.18 4.80
C TYR A 71 -19.03 10.60 6.02
N ASN A 72 -19.78 10.23 7.06
CA ASN A 72 -19.28 9.40 8.16
C ASN A 72 -20.08 8.11 8.14
N VAL A 73 -19.51 7.08 7.50
CA VAL A 73 -20.20 5.80 7.32
C VAL A 73 -19.93 4.92 8.54
N PRO A 74 -20.94 4.45 9.28
CA PRO A 74 -20.72 3.48 10.34
C PRO A 74 -20.22 2.15 9.77
N ILE A 75 -19.24 1.54 10.44
CA ILE A 75 -18.85 0.15 10.16
C ILE A 75 -19.98 -0.76 10.64
N GLN A 76 -20.52 -1.58 9.74
CA GLN A 76 -21.66 -2.45 10.05
C GLN A 76 -21.22 -3.62 10.93
N SER A 77 -22.13 -4.15 11.75
CA SER A 77 -21.83 -5.20 12.72
C SER A 77 -21.50 -6.56 12.09
N ASP A 78 -21.96 -6.78 10.86
CA ASP A 78 -21.69 -7.97 10.05
C ASP A 78 -20.41 -7.84 9.21
N TRP A 79 -19.74 -6.68 9.24
CA TRP A 79 -18.46 -6.51 8.57
C TRP A 79 -17.32 -6.99 9.45
N GLU A 80 -16.52 -7.91 8.92
CA GLU A 80 -15.43 -8.55 9.65
C GLU A 80 -14.07 -8.02 9.21
N TRP A 81 -13.31 -7.48 10.16
CA TRP A 81 -11.92 -7.10 9.95
C TRP A 81 -11.04 -8.35 9.85
N GLN A 82 -10.31 -8.43 8.75
CA GLN A 82 -9.32 -9.45 8.48
C GLN A 82 -7.91 -8.95 8.83
N TYR A 83 -7.09 -9.86 9.34
CA TYR A 83 -5.71 -9.61 9.72
C TYR A 83 -4.82 -10.65 9.03
N PRO A 84 -3.75 -10.26 8.31
CA PRO A 84 -2.86 -11.19 7.62
C PRO A 84 -1.83 -11.80 8.59
N ASP A 85 -2.33 -12.30 9.72
CA ASP A 85 -1.52 -13.00 10.72
C ASP A 85 -1.18 -14.40 10.20
N SER A 86 -0.03 -14.96 10.62
CA SER A 86 0.28 -16.37 10.38
C SER A 86 1.18 -16.94 11.47
N GLU A 87 1.22 -18.28 11.59
CA GLU A 87 2.05 -18.96 12.59
C GLU A 87 3.54 -18.64 12.39
N ASP A 88 4.02 -18.62 11.15
CA ASP A 88 5.43 -18.35 10.83
C ASP A 88 5.81 -16.88 10.97
N GLU A 89 4.91 -15.98 10.57
CA GLU A 89 5.21 -14.55 10.48
C GLU A 89 4.76 -13.74 11.71
N GLY A 90 3.87 -14.31 12.53
CA GLY A 90 3.32 -13.66 13.71
C GLY A 90 2.19 -12.67 13.36
N LEU A 91 1.97 -11.71 14.26
CA LEU A 91 0.95 -10.69 14.09
C LEU A 91 1.44 -9.57 13.16
N VAL A 92 0.54 -9.07 12.32
CA VAL A 92 0.79 -7.93 11.43
C VAL A 92 -0.11 -6.77 11.84
N ASP A 93 0.45 -5.57 11.91
CA ASP A 93 -0.29 -4.35 12.27
C ASP A 93 -1.12 -3.78 11.10
N LEU A 94 -1.84 -4.67 10.42
CA LEU A 94 -2.65 -4.37 9.25
C LEU A 94 -4.05 -4.91 9.47
N ALA A 95 -5.05 -4.08 9.22
CA ALA A 95 -6.46 -4.46 9.28
C ALA A 95 -7.12 -4.15 7.93
N ILE A 96 -7.84 -5.15 7.42
CA ILE A 96 -8.41 -5.13 6.08
C ILE A 96 -9.89 -5.47 6.20
N LEU A 97 -10.75 -4.65 5.61
CA LEU A 97 -12.19 -4.88 5.57
C LEU A 97 -12.62 -5.04 4.12
N LYS A 98 -13.12 -6.23 3.76
CA LYS A 98 -13.76 -6.45 2.46
C LYS A 98 -15.20 -5.93 2.53
N ILE A 99 -15.54 -4.97 1.68
CA ILE A 99 -16.90 -4.48 1.52
C ILE A 99 -17.42 -5.00 0.18
N GLU A 100 -18.44 -5.85 0.26
CA GLU A 100 -19.16 -6.37 -0.90
C GLU A 100 -20.28 -5.39 -1.28
N GLY A 101 -20.29 -4.95 -2.52
CA GLY A 101 -21.35 -4.10 -3.06
C GLY A 101 -20.98 -2.62 -3.14
N SER A 102 -21.36 -2.04 -4.26
CA SER A 102 -21.12 -0.65 -4.64
C SER A 102 -22.18 0.28 -4.06
N SER A 103 -22.64 0.11 -2.81
CA SER A 103 -23.70 0.95 -2.25
C SER A 103 -23.60 1.03 -0.74
N PHE A 104 -23.13 2.18 -0.23
CA PHE A 104 -23.46 2.56 1.14
C PHE A 104 -24.87 3.14 1.12
N THR A 105 -25.82 2.41 1.71
CA THR A 105 -27.11 2.98 2.10
C THR A 105 -27.01 3.40 3.55
N ASP A 106 -26.91 4.71 3.76
CA ASP A 106 -27.11 5.29 5.08
C ASP A 106 -28.62 5.27 5.37
N SER A 107 -29.05 4.40 6.27
CA SER A 107 -30.45 4.29 6.69
C SER A 107 -30.93 5.53 7.47
N GLN A 108 -30.03 6.45 7.86
CA GLN A 108 -30.40 7.75 8.43
C GLN A 108 -30.62 8.85 7.36
N TYR A 109 -30.36 8.57 6.08
CA TYR A 109 -30.50 9.52 4.96
C TYR A 109 -31.47 9.04 3.86
N GLU A 110 -32.39 8.13 4.18
CA GLU A 110 -33.42 7.65 3.23
C GLU A 110 -34.39 8.73 2.72
N ALA A 111 -34.34 9.95 3.25
CA ALA A 111 -35.22 11.02 2.76
C ALA A 111 -34.76 11.66 1.44
N GLU A 112 -33.46 11.73 1.10
CA GLU A 112 -33.03 12.58 -0.04
C GLU A 112 -31.87 12.11 -0.94
N THR A 113 -31.25 10.94 -0.76
CA THR A 113 -30.17 10.53 -1.68
C THR A 113 -30.28 9.09 -2.17
N LYS A 114 -30.38 8.95 -3.50
CA LYS A 114 -30.16 7.71 -4.26
C LYS A 114 -28.91 7.01 -3.73
N ALA A 115 -28.99 5.69 -3.57
CA ALA A 115 -27.90 4.80 -3.13
C ALA A 115 -26.51 5.37 -3.46
N THR A 116 -25.73 5.66 -2.42
CA THR A 116 -24.40 6.26 -2.62
C THR A 116 -23.46 5.15 -3.01
N THR A 117 -23.34 4.93 -4.32
CA THR A 117 -22.26 4.10 -4.86
C THR A 117 -20.92 4.76 -4.60
N PHE A 118 -19.91 3.96 -4.22
CA PHE A 118 -18.52 4.42 -4.20
C PHE A 118 -18.25 5.18 -5.50
N ALA A 119 -17.90 6.46 -5.40
CA ALA A 119 -17.51 7.18 -6.59
C ALA A 119 -16.26 6.49 -7.16
N PRO A 120 -16.16 6.24 -8.48
CA PRO A 120 -15.00 5.55 -9.06
C PRO A 120 -13.64 6.20 -8.73
N GLY A 121 -13.63 7.49 -8.35
CA GLY A 121 -12.42 8.18 -7.90
C GLY A 121 -11.98 7.87 -6.46
N TRP A 122 -12.84 7.26 -5.64
CA TRP A 122 -12.54 6.93 -4.23
C TRP A 122 -11.77 5.64 -4.06
N VAL A 123 -11.65 4.82 -5.11
CA VAL A 123 -10.95 3.55 -5.02
C VAL A 123 -9.75 3.61 -5.94
N LEU A 124 -8.59 3.20 -5.43
CA LEU A 124 -7.42 3.03 -6.28
C LEU A 124 -7.72 1.90 -7.27
N GLY A 125 -7.94 2.28 -8.54
CA GLY A 125 -8.28 1.41 -9.66
C GLY A 125 -7.24 0.32 -9.93
N GLU A 126 -6.23 0.64 -10.73
CA GLU A 126 -5.08 -0.25 -10.93
C GLU A 126 -4.05 -0.01 -9.82
N VAL A 127 -4.11 -0.81 -8.75
CA VAL A 127 -3.03 -0.85 -7.75
C VAL A 127 -1.92 -1.74 -8.30
N HIS A 128 -0.80 -1.14 -8.67
CA HIS A 128 0.41 -1.91 -8.92
C HIS A 128 1.16 -2.11 -7.60
N PHE A 129 1.25 -3.34 -7.11
CA PHE A 129 2.04 -3.63 -5.92
C PHE A 129 3.53 -3.70 -6.22
N GLU A 130 4.37 -3.58 -5.18
CA GLU A 130 5.83 -3.58 -5.29
C GLU A 130 6.41 -4.75 -6.11
N PHE A 131 5.80 -5.93 -6.07
CA PHE A 131 6.28 -7.12 -6.78
C PHE A 131 5.97 -7.10 -8.27
N ALA A 132 5.04 -6.26 -8.74
CA ALA A 132 4.83 -6.02 -10.16
C ALA A 132 5.82 -5.00 -10.74
N ASN A 133 6.75 -4.49 -9.92
CA ASN A 133 7.78 -3.57 -10.35
C ASN A 133 8.93 -4.33 -11.05
N TRP A 134 9.55 -3.67 -12.03
CA TRP A 134 10.65 -4.23 -12.82
C TRP A 134 11.94 -4.43 -12.02
N ARG A 135 12.04 -3.81 -10.83
CA ARG A 135 13.09 -4.09 -9.85
C ARG A 135 12.53 -4.10 -8.42
N PRO A 136 13.15 -4.87 -7.51
CA PRO A 136 12.82 -4.82 -6.09
C PRO A 136 12.95 -3.41 -5.50
N LEU A 137 12.21 -3.14 -4.43
CA LEU A 137 12.47 -1.99 -3.57
C LEU A 137 13.88 -2.04 -2.99
N ASP A 138 14.50 -0.90 -2.78
CA ASP A 138 15.82 -0.83 -2.17
C ASP A 138 16.00 0.44 -1.33
N VAL A 139 17.04 0.44 -0.48
CA VAL A 139 17.46 1.62 0.26
C VAL A 139 17.73 2.76 -0.72
N GLY A 140 17.25 3.96 -0.38
CA GLY A 140 17.35 5.15 -1.21
C GLY A 140 16.20 5.34 -2.21
N ASP A 141 15.31 4.35 -2.39
CA ASP A 141 14.11 4.54 -3.21
C ASP A 141 13.22 5.65 -2.63
N GLU A 142 12.85 6.60 -3.49
CA GLU A 142 11.97 7.71 -3.15
C GLU A 142 10.54 7.22 -2.94
N VAL A 143 10.00 7.52 -1.76
CA VAL A 143 8.63 7.19 -1.39
C VAL A 143 7.80 8.44 -1.19
N VAL A 144 6.51 8.28 -1.36
CA VAL A 144 5.47 9.25 -1.00
C VAL A 144 4.36 8.52 -0.28
N TYR A 145 3.87 9.07 0.81
CA TYR A 145 2.63 8.60 1.42
C TYR A 145 1.64 9.74 1.52
N VAL A 146 0.35 9.40 1.52
CA VAL A 146 -0.73 10.38 1.59
C VAL A 146 -1.66 9.99 2.72
N GLY A 147 -1.85 10.89 3.70
CA GLY A 147 -2.55 10.53 4.93
C GLY A 147 -3.08 11.71 5.72
N MET A 148 -3.75 11.39 6.82
CA MET A 148 -4.31 12.37 7.74
C MET A 148 -3.21 13.24 8.37
N PHE A 149 -3.50 14.55 8.49
CA PHE A 149 -2.76 15.43 9.38
C PHE A 149 -3.66 15.81 10.55
N GLU A 150 -3.41 15.23 11.73
CA GLU A 150 -4.30 15.36 12.90
C GLU A 150 -4.64 16.82 13.25
N ASN A 151 -3.65 17.72 13.16
CA ASN A 151 -3.85 19.14 13.48
C ASN A 151 -4.72 19.89 12.46
N PHE A 152 -4.98 19.32 11.28
CA PHE A 152 -5.89 19.88 10.30
C PHE A 152 -6.51 18.76 9.44
N THR A 153 -7.56 18.15 9.97
CA THR A 153 -8.37 17.16 9.24
C THR A 153 -9.44 17.81 8.36
N GLY A 154 -9.76 19.08 8.63
CA GLY A 154 -10.83 19.86 7.99
C GLY A 154 -12.21 19.59 8.60
N SER A 155 -13.10 20.59 8.58
CA SER A 155 -14.47 20.47 9.12
C SER A 155 -15.46 19.95 8.07
N HIS A 156 -15.37 20.45 6.84
CA HIS A 156 -16.29 20.13 5.75
C HIS A 156 -15.73 19.10 4.76
N ARG A 157 -14.41 18.93 4.73
CA ARG A 157 -13.71 18.04 3.79
C ARG A 157 -12.45 17.50 4.46
N ASN A 158 -12.08 16.26 4.16
CA ASN A 158 -10.78 15.69 4.48
C ASN A 158 -9.70 16.35 3.63
N TYR A 159 -8.61 16.78 4.26
CA TYR A 159 -7.42 17.33 3.60
C TYR A 159 -6.20 16.44 3.85
N PRO A 160 -6.12 15.28 3.17
CA PRO A 160 -4.96 14.42 3.32
C PRO A 160 -3.70 15.09 2.76
N VAL A 161 -2.59 14.91 3.45
CA VAL A 161 -1.30 15.55 3.14
C VAL A 161 -0.36 14.50 2.54
N ALA A 162 0.27 14.86 1.41
CA ALA A 162 1.35 14.07 0.84
C ALA A 162 2.69 14.42 1.51
N ARG A 163 3.44 13.40 1.91
CA ARG A 163 4.79 13.53 2.49
C ARG A 163 5.75 12.63 1.73
N PHE A 164 6.98 13.11 1.57
CA PHE A 164 7.99 12.51 0.72
C PHE A 164 9.20 12.12 1.56
N GLY A 165 9.83 11.02 1.19
CA GLY A 165 10.99 10.49 1.90
C GLY A 165 11.70 9.42 1.10
N LYS A 166 12.52 8.63 1.78
CA LYS A 166 13.24 7.51 1.16
C LYS A 166 13.21 6.27 2.04
N ILE A 167 13.25 5.10 1.43
CA ILE A 167 13.53 3.86 2.19
C ILE A 167 14.93 3.98 2.81
N ALA A 168 14.99 3.89 4.14
CA ALA A 168 16.22 4.01 4.92
C ALA A 168 16.79 2.64 5.30
N LEU A 169 15.94 1.65 5.55
CA LEU A 169 16.36 0.29 5.89
C LEU A 169 15.33 -0.74 5.45
N ARG A 170 15.81 -1.84 4.88
CA ARG A 170 15.05 -3.08 4.66
C ARG A 170 15.73 -4.21 5.44
N PRO A 171 15.38 -4.39 6.72
CA PRO A 171 16.04 -5.41 7.53
C PRO A 171 15.64 -6.81 7.07
N SER A 172 16.56 -7.78 7.21
CA SER A 172 16.26 -9.21 7.05
C SER A 172 15.63 -9.83 8.30
N GLU A 173 15.68 -9.12 9.42
CA GLU A 173 15.16 -9.53 10.72
C GLU A 173 13.90 -8.73 11.06
N LYS A 174 13.02 -9.33 11.87
CA LYS A 174 11.84 -8.65 12.40
C LYS A 174 12.27 -7.57 13.39
N MET A 175 11.46 -6.52 13.50
CA MET A 175 11.65 -5.43 14.46
C MET A 175 10.51 -5.43 15.49
N PRO A 176 10.74 -4.90 16.70
CA PRO A 176 9.68 -4.73 17.68
C PRO A 176 8.50 -3.94 17.10
N GLY A 177 7.29 -4.45 17.30
CA GLY A 177 6.05 -3.79 16.90
C GLY A 177 5.86 -2.44 17.57
N VAL A 178 5.12 -1.54 16.89
CA VAL A 178 4.78 -0.21 17.43
C VAL A 178 3.95 -0.28 18.72
N GLU A 179 3.28 -1.42 18.92
CA GLU A 179 2.53 -1.75 20.12
C GLU A 179 3.04 -3.06 20.71
N ARG A 180 3.14 -3.12 22.05
CA ARG A 180 3.71 -4.28 22.76
C ARG A 180 3.00 -5.61 22.47
N TRP A 181 1.71 -5.57 22.18
CA TRP A 181 0.91 -6.78 21.91
C TRP A 181 1.16 -7.38 20.52
N LEU A 182 1.74 -6.63 19.59
CA LEU A 182 2.09 -7.13 18.25
C LEU A 182 3.29 -8.09 18.29
N GLY A 183 4.16 -7.97 19.29
CA GLY A 183 5.45 -8.65 19.28
C GLY A 183 6.36 -8.13 18.16
N ASP A 184 7.32 -8.94 17.74
CA ASP A 184 8.19 -8.60 16.62
C ASP A 184 7.48 -8.85 15.29
N SER A 185 7.54 -7.87 14.39
CA SER A 185 6.91 -7.92 13.07
C SER A 185 7.84 -7.35 12.00
N GLU A 186 7.48 -7.54 10.75
CA GLU A 186 8.28 -7.06 9.64
C GLU A 186 7.95 -5.62 9.28
N TYR A 187 8.98 -4.76 9.33
CA TYR A 187 8.87 -3.37 8.91
C TYR A 187 10.06 -2.97 8.04
N TYR A 188 9.82 -2.03 7.13
CA TYR A 188 10.87 -1.23 6.53
C TYR A 188 10.95 0.12 7.25
N LEU A 189 12.16 0.65 7.40
CA LEU A 189 12.34 2.02 7.88
C LEU A 189 12.34 2.98 6.70
N VAL A 190 11.63 4.10 6.89
CA VAL A 190 11.51 5.17 5.92
C VAL A 190 12.01 6.45 6.57
N GLU A 191 12.99 7.11 5.96
CA GLU A 191 13.35 8.48 6.31
C GLU A 191 12.28 9.42 5.76
N CYS A 192 11.25 9.62 6.58
CA CYS A 192 10.16 10.55 6.34
C CYS A 192 9.60 10.97 7.69
N GLN A 193 9.04 12.18 7.76
CA GLN A 193 8.32 12.62 8.95
C GLN A 193 6.99 11.87 9.03
N ALA A 194 6.75 11.12 10.11
CA ALA A 194 5.44 10.62 10.49
C ALA A 194 4.97 11.32 11.77
N TYR A 195 3.67 11.65 11.81
CA TYR A 195 3.03 12.30 12.95
C TYR A 195 1.76 11.54 13.30
N PRO A 196 1.20 11.74 14.50
CA PRO A 196 -0.10 11.18 14.84
C PRO A 196 -1.13 11.36 13.71
N GLY A 197 -1.92 10.30 13.49
CA GLY A 197 -2.94 10.23 12.45
C GLY A 197 -2.50 9.57 11.14
N VAL A 198 -1.21 9.48 10.84
CA VAL A 198 -0.74 8.90 9.56
C VAL A 198 -0.79 7.37 9.52
N SER A 199 -0.96 6.70 10.65
CA SER A 199 -1.13 5.24 10.74
C SER A 199 -2.24 4.78 9.79
N GLY A 200 -1.94 3.82 8.93
CA GLY A 200 -2.82 3.31 7.88
C GLY A 200 -2.69 4.03 6.52
N SER A 201 -1.79 5.00 6.37
CA SER A 201 -1.59 5.69 5.07
C SER A 201 -0.95 4.77 4.02
N PRO A 202 -1.41 4.77 2.76
CA PRO A 202 -0.73 4.06 1.69
C PRO A 202 0.60 4.73 1.35
N VAL A 203 1.63 3.92 1.13
CA VAL A 203 2.97 4.37 0.74
C VAL A 203 3.25 3.92 -0.69
N PHE A 204 3.73 4.83 -1.52
CA PHE A 204 4.01 4.59 -2.93
C PHE A 204 5.46 4.88 -3.27
N VAL A 205 6.00 4.13 -4.24
CA VAL A 205 7.16 4.57 -5.03
C VAL A 205 6.72 4.97 -6.42
N LYS A 206 7.40 5.96 -6.97
CA LYS A 206 7.16 6.43 -8.33
C LYS A 206 8.23 5.88 -9.26
N ARG A 207 7.81 5.25 -10.36
CA ARG A 207 8.73 4.67 -11.35
C ARG A 207 8.42 5.21 -12.73
N LYS A 208 9.47 5.60 -13.45
CA LYS A 208 9.41 6.01 -14.85
C LYS A 208 9.57 4.79 -15.75
N PHE A 209 8.61 4.60 -16.63
CA PHE A 209 8.72 3.78 -17.84
C PHE A 209 8.76 4.72 -19.05
N PRO A 210 9.21 4.26 -20.24
CA PRO A 210 9.34 5.17 -21.39
C PRO A 210 8.04 5.79 -21.88
N ASP A 211 6.93 5.08 -21.72
CA ASP A 211 5.61 5.52 -22.17
C ASP A 211 4.79 6.19 -21.06
N LYS A 212 5.14 5.97 -19.79
CA LYS A 212 4.37 6.49 -18.65
C LYS A 212 5.14 6.42 -17.34
N GLU A 213 4.69 7.22 -16.40
CA GLU A 213 5.11 7.12 -15.01
C GLU A 213 4.01 6.43 -14.20
N ARG A 214 4.39 5.50 -13.32
CA ARG A 214 3.45 4.75 -12.49
C ARG A 214 3.79 4.88 -11.01
N LEU A 215 2.76 4.86 -10.18
CA LEU A 215 2.90 4.67 -8.74
C LEU A 215 2.70 3.19 -8.42
N PHE A 216 3.55 2.69 -7.53
CA PHE A 216 3.42 1.34 -7.00
C PHE A 216 3.14 1.43 -5.51
N LEU A 217 2.10 0.74 -5.03
CA LEU A 217 1.80 0.60 -3.61
C LEU A 217 2.83 -0.35 -3.00
N VAL A 218 3.66 0.18 -2.12
CA VAL A 218 4.83 -0.51 -1.56
C VAL A 218 4.71 -0.81 -0.09
N GLY A 219 3.66 -0.30 0.55
CA GLY A 219 3.41 -0.56 1.95
C GLY A 219 2.33 0.32 2.55
N VAL A 220 2.17 0.15 3.86
CA VAL A 220 1.26 0.92 4.70
C VAL A 220 2.06 1.56 5.82
N MET A 221 1.93 2.87 5.97
CA MET A 221 2.61 3.65 7.00
C MET A 221 2.01 3.32 8.36
N VAL A 222 2.86 3.02 9.33
CA VAL A 222 2.44 2.63 10.69
C VAL A 222 2.58 3.79 11.66
N GLY A 223 3.64 4.58 11.51
CA GLY A 223 3.98 5.64 12.45
C GLY A 223 5.48 5.88 12.47
N PHE A 224 5.99 6.36 13.60
CA PHE A 224 7.41 6.65 13.79
C PHE A 224 8.03 5.80 14.87
N PHE A 225 9.34 5.57 14.75
CA PHE A 225 10.11 4.91 15.80
C PHE A 225 10.17 5.83 17.02
N LYS A 226 9.59 5.39 18.14
CA LYS A 226 9.52 6.16 19.38
C LYS A 226 10.81 5.98 20.20
N GLU A 227 11.30 7.07 20.77
CA GLU A 227 12.24 7.00 21.89
C GLU A 227 11.46 6.83 23.20
N ASP A 228 11.64 5.72 23.91
CA ASP A 228 11.11 5.55 25.27
C ASP A 228 12.00 6.30 26.27
N GLN A 229 11.84 7.63 26.37
CA GLN A 229 12.39 8.40 27.48
C GLN A 229 11.35 8.45 28.60
N VAL A 230 11.59 7.62 29.62
CA VAL A 230 10.68 7.29 30.74
C VAL A 230 10.30 8.47 31.65
N LEU A 231 10.74 9.71 31.40
CA LEU A 231 10.61 10.79 32.40
C LEU A 231 9.79 12.01 31.99
N ASP A 232 9.44 12.18 30.72
CA ASP A 232 8.56 13.26 30.29
C ASP A 232 7.91 12.84 28.98
N ARG A 233 6.58 12.98 28.84
CA ARG A 233 5.78 12.54 27.67
C ARG A 233 6.08 13.33 26.37
N LYS A 234 7.35 13.61 26.08
CA LYS A 234 7.82 14.22 24.84
C LYS A 234 8.32 13.10 23.94
N PHE A 235 7.48 12.73 22.98
CA PHE A 235 7.89 11.82 21.91
C PHE A 235 8.96 12.50 21.05
N THR A 236 10.21 12.03 21.11
CA THR A 236 11.25 12.43 20.16
C THR A 236 11.14 11.57 18.90
N HIS A 237 10.94 12.22 17.76
CA HIS A 237 10.90 11.56 16.45
C HIS A 237 12.33 11.42 15.91
N TYR A 238 12.84 10.19 15.75
CA TYR A 238 14.21 9.93 15.26
C TYR A 238 14.44 10.29 13.78
N GLY A 239 13.43 10.79 13.09
CA GLY A 239 13.47 11.01 11.63
C GLY A 239 13.11 9.76 10.83
N LEU A 240 12.84 8.64 11.52
CA LEU A 240 12.56 7.34 10.93
C LEU A 240 11.13 6.90 11.22
N SER A 241 10.42 6.56 10.15
CA SER A 241 9.08 6.01 10.14
C SER A 241 9.09 4.51 9.87
N LEU A 242 8.06 3.82 10.35
CA LEU A 242 7.85 2.39 10.16
C LEU A 242 6.79 2.15 9.09
N MET A 243 7.08 1.24 8.15
CA MET A 243 6.18 0.85 7.07
C MET A 243 6.03 -0.66 7.02
N ILE A 244 4.79 -1.16 6.97
CA ILE A 244 4.50 -2.57 6.67
C ILE A 244 4.74 -2.79 5.17
N PRO A 245 5.53 -3.80 4.77
CA PRO A 245 5.75 -4.10 3.35
C PRO A 245 4.46 -4.41 2.60
N GLY A 246 4.35 -3.87 1.37
CA GLY A 246 3.17 -3.97 0.52
C GLY A 246 2.76 -5.41 0.19
N ARG A 247 3.71 -6.34 0.18
CA ARG A 247 3.40 -7.77 0.00
C ARG A 247 2.41 -8.32 1.03
N LYS A 248 2.43 -7.88 2.29
CA LYS A 248 1.49 -8.34 3.33
C LYS A 248 0.04 -8.00 2.99
N LEU A 249 -0.15 -6.79 2.48
CA LEU A 249 -1.45 -6.33 2.00
C LEU A 249 -1.87 -7.10 0.74
N ALA A 250 -0.95 -7.30 -0.18
CA ALA A 250 -1.26 -8.00 -1.42
C ALA A 250 -1.61 -9.47 -1.19
N GLU A 251 -0.90 -10.17 -0.30
CA GLU A 251 -1.22 -11.56 0.04
C GLU A 251 -2.63 -11.69 0.61
N ALA A 252 -3.06 -10.70 1.39
CA ALA A 252 -4.40 -10.65 1.97
C ALA A 252 -5.51 -10.35 0.94
N VAL A 253 -5.19 -9.58 -0.11
CA VAL A 253 -6.18 -9.09 -1.08
C VAL A 253 -6.21 -9.93 -2.36
N LEU A 254 -5.07 -10.47 -2.79
CA LEU A 254 -4.88 -11.22 -4.03
C LEU A 254 -4.60 -12.72 -3.80
N GLY A 255 -4.36 -13.12 -2.54
CA GLY A 255 -3.92 -14.47 -2.20
C GLY A 255 -2.41 -14.69 -2.38
N ARG A 256 -1.83 -15.50 -1.49
CA ARG A 256 -0.38 -15.78 -1.44
C ARG A 256 0.17 -16.37 -2.74
N THR A 257 -0.51 -17.37 -3.31
CA THR A 257 -0.08 -18.04 -4.54
C THR A 257 0.07 -17.06 -5.70
N HIS A 258 -0.85 -16.11 -5.85
CA HIS A 258 -0.78 -15.10 -6.90
C HIS A 258 0.42 -14.17 -6.71
N VAL A 259 0.64 -13.70 -5.48
CA VAL A 259 1.77 -12.85 -5.12
C VAL A 259 3.11 -13.56 -5.37
N GLU A 260 3.24 -14.83 -4.99
CA GLU A 260 4.46 -15.63 -5.23
C GLU A 260 4.77 -15.78 -6.73
N VAL A 261 3.75 -16.05 -7.55
CA VAL A 261 3.90 -16.16 -9.02
C VAL A 261 4.41 -14.85 -9.62
N GLU A 262 3.84 -13.71 -9.22
CA GLU A 262 4.28 -12.40 -9.71
C GLU A 262 5.67 -12.01 -9.21
N GLN A 263 6.01 -12.32 -7.96
CA GLN A 263 7.36 -12.11 -7.42
C GLN A 263 8.42 -12.91 -8.20
N ASN A 264 8.11 -14.16 -8.56
CA ASN A 264 8.99 -15.01 -9.36
C ASN A 264 9.22 -14.42 -10.75
N LYS A 265 8.15 -13.97 -11.44
CA LYS A 265 8.24 -13.31 -12.75
C LYS A 265 9.12 -12.06 -12.70
N SER A 266 8.94 -11.22 -11.67
CA SER A 266 9.72 -9.99 -11.51
C SER A 266 11.17 -10.25 -11.14
N SER A 267 11.45 -11.30 -10.37
CA SER A 267 12.82 -11.72 -10.06
C SER A 267 13.56 -12.24 -11.29
N GLU A 268 12.86 -12.97 -12.15
CA GLU A 268 13.38 -13.42 -13.44
C GLU A 268 13.67 -12.21 -14.35
N LEU A 269 12.70 -11.30 -14.50
CA LEU A 269 12.86 -10.07 -15.27
C LEU A 269 14.05 -9.23 -14.78
N ALA A 270 14.17 -9.01 -13.47
CA ALA A 270 15.29 -8.27 -12.88
C ALA A 270 16.64 -8.93 -13.18
N SER A 271 16.68 -10.27 -13.18
CA SER A 271 17.90 -11.02 -13.54
C SER A 271 18.24 -10.87 -15.02
N GLN A 272 17.25 -10.94 -15.91
CA GLN A 272 17.43 -10.67 -17.35
C GLN A 272 17.92 -9.24 -17.59
N MET A 273 17.39 -8.26 -16.86
CA MET A 273 17.80 -6.85 -16.95
C MET A 273 19.25 -6.64 -16.48
N ARG A 274 19.65 -7.27 -15.36
CA ARG A 274 21.04 -7.24 -14.88
C ARG A 274 22.00 -7.84 -15.91
N ASN A 275 21.71 -9.04 -16.39
CA ASN A 275 22.52 -9.72 -17.40
C ASN A 275 22.65 -8.87 -18.68
N PHE A 276 21.57 -8.20 -19.08
CA PHE A 276 21.60 -7.28 -20.22
C PHE A 276 22.51 -6.07 -19.97
N SER A 277 22.37 -5.40 -18.82
CA SER A 277 23.23 -4.27 -18.44
C SER A 277 24.71 -4.67 -18.43
N GLU A 278 25.05 -5.76 -17.75
CA GLU A 278 26.43 -6.27 -17.67
C GLU A 278 26.99 -6.63 -19.05
N ARG A 279 26.15 -7.21 -19.92
CA ARG A 279 26.54 -7.52 -21.30
C ARG A 279 26.85 -6.26 -22.10
N VAL A 280 26.01 -5.24 -22.02
CA VAL A 280 26.22 -3.97 -22.74
C VAL A 280 27.47 -3.27 -22.23
N GLU A 281 27.67 -3.19 -20.92
CA GLU A 281 28.86 -2.61 -20.33
C GLU A 281 30.12 -3.36 -20.76
N ARG A 282 30.10 -4.69 -20.77
CA ARG A 282 31.23 -5.52 -21.23
C ARG A 282 31.54 -5.35 -22.72
N GLU A 283 30.52 -5.28 -23.57
CA GLU A 283 30.69 -5.23 -25.04
C GLU A 283 31.01 -3.82 -25.56
N THR A 284 30.50 -2.78 -24.89
CA THR A 284 30.57 -1.40 -25.40
C THR A 284 31.31 -0.43 -24.48
N GLY A 285 31.54 -0.80 -23.21
CA GLY A 285 32.01 0.10 -22.17
C GLY A 285 30.97 1.12 -21.71
N GLU A 286 29.74 1.06 -22.23
CA GLU A 286 28.64 1.98 -21.91
C GLU A 286 27.85 1.49 -20.69
N VAL A 287 27.76 2.33 -19.65
CA VAL A 287 26.80 2.14 -18.56
C VAL A 287 25.47 2.73 -18.99
N LEU A 288 24.44 1.88 -19.10
CA LEU A 288 23.12 2.31 -19.56
C LEU A 288 22.46 3.27 -18.56
N THR A 289 22.19 4.48 -19.01
CA THR A 289 21.32 5.41 -18.27
C THR A 289 19.87 4.92 -18.32
N PRO A 290 19.03 5.27 -17.32
CA PRO A 290 17.62 4.86 -17.30
C PRO A 290 16.85 5.17 -18.59
N ASP A 291 17.18 6.28 -19.26
CA ASP A 291 16.52 6.74 -20.48
C ASP A 291 16.86 5.88 -21.72
N LEU A 292 18.08 5.33 -21.78
CA LEU A 292 18.54 4.48 -22.89
C LEU A 292 18.31 2.99 -22.64
N PHE A 293 18.14 2.61 -21.36
CA PHE A 293 18.03 1.22 -20.95
C PHE A 293 16.83 0.53 -21.62
N TRP A 294 15.63 1.07 -21.49
CA TRP A 294 14.40 0.34 -21.84
C TRP A 294 14.19 0.15 -23.35
N PRO A 295 14.47 1.13 -24.23
CA PRO A 295 14.43 0.90 -25.68
C PRO A 295 15.35 -0.25 -26.13
N ARG A 296 16.58 -0.30 -25.58
CA ARG A 296 17.54 -1.35 -25.93
C ARG A 296 17.16 -2.71 -25.31
N PHE A 297 16.68 -2.72 -24.07
CA PHE A 297 16.22 -3.95 -23.40
C PHE A 297 15.03 -4.60 -24.11
N LYS A 298 14.07 -3.82 -24.63
CA LYS A 298 12.95 -4.35 -25.44
C LYS A 298 13.46 -5.11 -26.68
N GLY A 299 14.44 -4.55 -27.37
CA GLY A 299 15.10 -5.21 -28.51
C GLY A 299 15.73 -6.54 -28.09
N PHE A 300 16.49 -6.53 -26.99
CA PHE A 300 17.12 -7.74 -26.44
C PHE A 300 16.10 -8.81 -26.02
N SER A 301 15.05 -8.45 -25.30
CA SER A 301 13.99 -9.38 -24.87
C SER A 301 13.28 -10.02 -26.05
N SER A 302 13.01 -9.26 -27.12
CA SER A 302 12.42 -9.82 -28.35
C SER A 302 13.33 -10.83 -29.04
N LEU A 303 14.65 -10.61 -28.98
CA LEU A 303 15.65 -11.52 -29.52
C LEU A 303 15.71 -12.83 -28.72
N MET A 304 15.73 -12.73 -27.39
CA MET A 304 15.74 -13.89 -26.48
C MET A 304 14.49 -14.76 -26.63
N LYS A 305 13.31 -14.16 -26.78
CA LYS A 305 12.07 -14.91 -27.05
C LYS A 305 12.16 -15.69 -28.36
N LYS A 306 12.68 -15.05 -29.40
CA LYS A 306 12.87 -15.69 -30.71
C LYS A 306 13.89 -16.84 -30.63
N GLU A 307 15.00 -16.67 -29.91
CA GLU A 307 16.00 -17.74 -29.70
C GLU A 307 15.45 -18.93 -28.90
N GLN A 308 14.53 -18.70 -27.96
CA GLN A 308 13.83 -19.75 -27.22
C GLN A 308 12.79 -20.49 -28.09
N GLU A 309 12.08 -19.78 -28.97
CA GLU A 309 11.11 -20.36 -29.91
C GLU A 309 11.80 -21.14 -31.04
N ASP A 310 12.97 -20.67 -31.50
CA ASP A 310 13.78 -21.30 -32.55
C ASP A 310 14.71 -22.42 -32.01
N SER A 311 14.76 -22.63 -30.69
CA SER A 311 15.49 -23.74 -30.08
C SER A 311 14.81 -25.08 -30.41
N PRO A 312 15.52 -26.06 -31.01
CA PRO A 312 14.91 -27.35 -31.29
C PRO A 312 14.48 -27.99 -29.97
N ARG A 313 13.18 -28.28 -29.81
CA ARG A 313 12.68 -29.18 -28.76
C ARG A 313 13.59 -30.41 -28.78
N ARG A 314 14.40 -30.60 -27.74
CA ARG A 314 15.14 -31.85 -27.57
C ARG A 314 14.07 -32.94 -27.52
N ASN A 315 13.95 -33.66 -28.63
CA ASN A 315 13.22 -34.91 -28.67
C ASN A 315 13.94 -35.83 -27.68
N ASP A 316 13.36 -36.00 -26.51
CA ASP A 316 13.61 -37.17 -25.65
C ASP A 316 13.09 -38.39 -26.41
N ASN A 317 13.89 -38.83 -27.38
CA ASN A 317 13.81 -40.13 -28.02
C ASN A 317 15.20 -40.75 -27.95
N SER A 318 15.51 -41.32 -26.80
CA SER A 318 16.47 -42.43 -26.62
C SER A 318 15.79 -43.41 -25.68
N ILE A 319 14.98 -44.34 -26.20
CA ILE A 319 15.36 -45.69 -26.67
C ILE A 319 15.75 -46.62 -25.51
N SER A 320 14.93 -47.68 -25.40
CA SER A 320 15.08 -49.02 -24.80
C SER A 320 15.33 -49.13 -23.30
#